data_AF-A0A1Y2SN01-F1
#
_entry.id   AF-A0A1Y2SN01-F1
#
_cell.length_a   1.000
_cell.length_b   1.000
_cell.length_c   1.000
_cell.angle_alpha   90.00
_cell.angle_beta   90.00
_cell.angle_gamma   90.00
#
_symmetry.space_group_name_H-M   'P 1'
#
loop_
_entity.id
_entity.type
_entity.pdbx_description
1 polymer ?
#
loop_
_entity_poly.entity_id
_entity_poly.type
_entity_poly.pdbx_seq_one_letter_code
_entity_poly.pdbx_strand_id
1 'polypeptide(L)'
;MPITTAKIKPDSLVYTDNFASYDVLDVSNFKHYRINHSTELVDAKNGQNHINGIENFWNQTKRHMRQFNGIPKEHFELFLKECEWRFNTPGVKDQLHI
;
A
#
# COMPACT_ATOMS: atom_id res chain seq x y z
N MET A 1 -13.95 10.68 -7.61
CA MET A 1 -14.67 9.42 -7.37
C MET A 1 -14.94 8.47 -8.55
N PRO A 2 -14.57 8.74 -9.83
CA PRO A 2 -14.79 7.74 -10.88
C PRO A 2 -13.87 6.51 -10.76
N ILE A 3 -12.62 6.70 -10.35
CA ILE A 3 -11.59 5.65 -10.41
C ILE A 3 -11.72 4.66 -9.23
N THR A 4 -11.98 5.16 -8.02
CA THR A 4 -12.11 4.32 -6.82
C THR A 4 -13.31 3.37 -6.93
N THR A 5 -14.47 3.86 -7.36
CA THR A 5 -15.67 3.04 -7.58
C THR A 5 -15.53 2.07 -8.76
N ALA A 6 -14.75 2.40 -9.78
CA ALA A 6 -14.48 1.51 -10.91
C ALA A 6 -13.47 0.40 -10.60
N LYS A 7 -12.57 0.61 -9.63
CA LYS A 7 -11.46 -0.31 -9.32
C LYS A 7 -11.66 -1.11 -8.04
N ILE A 8 -12.44 -0.59 -7.10
CA ILE A 8 -12.68 -1.23 -5.80
C ILE A 8 -14.03 -1.95 -5.86
N LYS A 9 -14.05 -3.21 -5.43
CA LYS A 9 -15.29 -3.99 -5.33
C LYS A 9 -16.25 -3.34 -4.32
N PRO A 10 -17.54 -3.16 -4.64
CA PRO A 10 -18.54 -2.69 -3.68
C PRO A 10 -18.51 -3.47 -2.37
N ASP A 11 -18.84 -2.82 -1.25
CA ASP A 11 -18.79 -3.37 0.11
C ASP A 11 -17.40 -3.80 0.63
N SER A 12 -16.33 -3.46 -0.07
CA SER A 12 -14.96 -3.68 0.44
C SER A 12 -14.67 -2.84 1.69
N LEU A 13 -13.76 -3.36 2.52
CA LEU A 13 -13.15 -2.63 3.61
C LEU A 13 -12.04 -1.74 3.06
N VAL A 14 -12.14 -0.43 3.29
CA VAL A 14 -11.18 0.56 2.80
C VAL A 14 -10.53 1.24 4.00
N TYR A 15 -9.19 1.23 4.04
CA TYR A 15 -8.40 1.93 5.05
C TYR A 15 -7.64 3.06 4.38
N THR A 16 -7.77 4.29 4.86
CA THR A 16 -6.97 5.43 4.39
C THR A 16 -6.39 6.24 5.54
N ASP A 17 -5.44 7.11 5.22
CA ASP A 17 -5.03 8.18 6.12
C ASP A 17 -6.17 9.21 6.33
N ASN A 18 -5.94 10.18 7.21
CA ASN A 18 -6.92 11.20 7.56
C ASN A 18 -6.92 12.42 6.61
N PHE A 19 -6.43 12.28 5.37
CA PHE A 19 -6.41 13.38 4.41
C PHE A 19 -7.81 13.68 3.87
N ALA A 20 -8.18 14.97 3.85
CA ALA A 20 -9.54 15.42 3.55
C ALA A 20 -10.06 15.02 2.14
N SER A 21 -9.19 14.73 1.18
CA SER A 21 -9.63 14.26 -0.14
C SER A 21 -10.32 12.89 -0.09
N TYR A 22 -10.13 12.13 0.99
CA TYR A 22 -10.79 10.85 1.24
C TYR A 22 -12.15 11.00 1.93
N ASP A 23 -12.61 12.21 2.26
CA ASP A 23 -13.94 12.44 2.87
C ASP A 23 -15.09 11.88 2.04
N VAL A 24 -14.90 11.86 0.72
CA VAL A 24 -15.86 11.33 -0.22
C VAL A 24 -16.04 9.79 -0.11
N LEU A 25 -15.11 9.07 0.54
CA LEU A 25 -15.23 7.64 0.81
C LEU A 25 -16.22 7.35 1.95
N ASP A 26 -16.41 8.27 2.89
CA ASP A 26 -17.38 8.10 4.00
C ASP A 26 -18.83 8.12 3.50
N VAL A 27 -19.09 8.82 2.39
CA VAL A 27 -20.41 8.91 1.77
C VAL A 27 -20.62 7.90 0.64
N SER A 28 -19.67 6.97 0.48
CA SER A 28 -19.73 5.92 -0.54
C SER A 28 -20.18 4.58 0.03
N ASN A 29 -20.52 3.61 -0.83
CA ASN A 29 -20.92 2.25 -0.42
C ASN A 29 -19.73 1.38 0.07
N PHE A 30 -18.70 1.99 0.64
CA PHE A 30 -17.55 1.28 1.19
C PHE A 30 -17.56 1.36 2.71
N LYS A 31 -17.09 0.30 3.38
CA LYS A 31 -16.81 0.38 4.82
C LYS A 31 -15.47 1.05 5.00
N HIS A 32 -15.49 2.34 5.28
CA HIS A 32 -14.30 3.17 5.35
C HIS A 32 -13.80 3.35 6.79
N TYR A 33 -12.50 3.12 7.00
CA TYR A 33 -11.79 3.36 8.25
C TYR A 33 -10.63 4.33 8.02
N ARG A 34 -10.60 5.40 8.79
CA ARG A 34 -9.49 6.37 8.76
C ARG A 34 -8.49 6.07 9.86
N ILE A 35 -7.22 6.16 9.52
CA ILE A 35 -6.11 6.02 10.47
C ILE A 35 -5.45 7.40 10.63
N ASN A 36 -5.39 7.87 11.87
CA ASN A 36 -4.75 9.15 12.18
C ASN A 36 -3.27 8.97 12.55
N HIS A 37 -2.39 9.33 11.62
CA HIS A 37 -0.92 9.30 11.78
C HIS A 37 -0.38 10.14 12.94
N SER A 38 -1.15 11.12 13.46
CA SER A 38 -0.68 12.06 14.49
C SER A 38 -1.01 11.66 15.93
N THR A 39 -2.06 10.85 16.12
CA THR A 39 -2.57 10.51 17.46
C THR A 39 -2.45 9.02 17.77
N GLU A 40 -2.44 8.17 16.74
CA GLU A 40 -2.35 6.72 16.89
C GLU A 40 -1.16 6.21 16.06
N LEU A 41 0.05 6.33 16.60
CA LEU A 41 1.21 5.59 16.09
C LEU A 41 1.01 4.06 16.24
N VAL A 42 -0.02 3.64 16.98
CA VAL A 42 -0.39 2.26 17.28
C VAL A 42 -1.91 2.19 17.44
N ASP A 43 -2.63 1.45 16.58
CA ASP A 43 -3.94 0.92 16.96
C ASP A 43 -3.69 -0.13 18.04
N ALA A 44 -3.78 0.29 19.30
CA ALA A 44 -3.51 -0.53 20.48
C ALA A 44 -4.48 -1.72 20.62
N LYS A 45 -5.55 -1.78 19.82
CA LYS A 45 -6.53 -2.88 19.89
C LYS A 45 -6.28 -4.00 18.88
N ASN A 46 -5.66 -3.71 17.72
CA ASN A 46 -5.58 -4.71 16.64
C ASN A 46 -4.17 -5.02 16.11
N GLY A 47 -3.13 -4.24 16.47
CA GLY A 47 -1.73 -4.58 16.17
C GLY A 47 -1.37 -4.74 14.67
N GLN A 48 -2.30 -4.48 13.76
CA GLN A 48 -2.13 -4.65 12.32
C GLN A 48 -2.04 -3.28 11.66
N ASN A 49 -0.84 -2.69 11.76
CA ASN A 49 -0.51 -1.42 11.12
C ASN A 49 -0.36 -1.60 9.60
N HIS A 50 -1.48 -1.76 8.88
CA HIS A 50 -1.51 -1.93 7.42
C HIS A 50 -0.96 -0.71 6.67
N ILE A 51 -1.19 0.51 7.18
CA ILE A 51 -0.79 1.75 6.50
C ILE A 51 0.71 2.04 6.68
N ASN A 52 1.29 1.87 7.86
CA ASN A 52 2.75 2.05 8.02
C ASN A 52 3.52 1.00 7.20
N GLY A 53 2.97 -0.21 7.07
CA GLY A 53 3.51 -1.25 6.19
C GLY A 53 3.50 -0.85 4.72
N ILE A 54 2.36 -0.34 4.22
CA ILE A 54 2.24 0.08 2.81
C ILE A 54 3.12 1.31 2.50
N GLU A 55 3.24 2.25 3.43
CA GLU A 55 4.15 3.40 3.29
C GLU A 55 5.61 2.96 3.21
N ASN A 56 6.03 2.06 4.11
CA ASN A 56 7.38 1.51 4.10
C ASN A 56 7.65 0.73 2.80
N PHE A 57 6.69 -0.09 2.35
CA PHE A 57 6.77 -0.80 1.08
C PHE A 57 7.03 0.16 -0.09
N TRP A 58 6.23 1.23 -0.20
CA TRP A 58 6.40 2.21 -1.27
C TRP A 58 7.70 2.99 -1.16
N ASN A 59 8.16 3.30 0.05
CA ASN A 59 9.46 3.96 0.26
C ASN A 59 10.61 3.09 -0.28
N GLN A 60 10.65 1.81 0.09
CA GLN A 60 11.66 0.86 -0.36
C GLN A 60 11.57 0.61 -1.88
N THR A 61 10.37 0.36 -2.40
CA THR A 61 10.11 0.15 -3.82
C THR A 61 10.59 1.34 -4.66
N LYS A 62 10.24 2.57 -4.28
CA LYS A 62 10.70 3.79 -4.97
C LYS A 62 12.23 3.92 -4.93
N ARG A 63 12.86 3.63 -3.79
CA ARG A 63 14.32 3.69 -3.65
C ARG A 63 15.02 2.68 -4.56
N HIS A 64 14.51 1.45 -4.61
CA HIS A 64 15.03 0.40 -5.48
C HIS A 64 14.86 0.76 -6.95
N MET A 65 13.63 1.11 -7.37
CA MET A 65 13.34 1.41 -8.77
C MET A 65 14.11 2.63 -9.32
N ARG A 66 14.42 3.62 -8.48
CA ARG A 66 15.23 4.79 -8.87
C ARG A 66 16.64 4.43 -9.33
N GLN A 67 17.18 3.30 -8.92
CA GLN A 67 18.53 2.86 -9.31
C GLN A 67 18.64 2.52 -10.79
N PHE A 68 17.52 2.22 -11.46
CA PHE A 68 17.48 1.82 -12.87
C PHE A 68 17.44 3.00 -13.86
N ASN A 69 17.40 4.26 -13.39
CA ASN A 69 17.29 5.46 -14.24
C ASN A 69 16.08 5.47 -15.20
N GLY A 70 15.04 4.72 -14.86
CA GLY A 70 13.85 4.53 -15.69
C GLY A 70 13.56 3.05 -15.90
N ILE A 71 12.28 2.69 -15.85
CA ILE A 71 11.82 1.32 -16.11
C ILE A 71 10.86 1.40 -17.31
N PRO A 72 11.05 0.56 -18.35
CA PRO A 72 10.09 0.49 -19.45
C PRO A 72 8.68 0.20 -18.94
N LYS A 73 7.70 0.92 -19.46
CA LYS A 73 6.32 0.84 -18.96
C LYS A 73 5.76 -0.57 -19.12
N GLU A 74 6.17 -1.29 -20.16
CA GLU A 74 5.73 -2.66 -20.46
C GLU A 74 6.17 -3.65 -19.36
N HIS A 75 7.27 -3.36 -18.66
CA HIS A 75 7.83 -4.26 -17.64
C HIS A 75 7.59 -3.78 -16.21
N PHE A 76 6.98 -2.61 -16.01
CA PHE A 76 6.81 -2.01 -14.69
C PHE A 76 6.13 -2.94 -13.68
N GLU A 77 5.15 -3.73 -14.13
CA GLU A 77 4.45 -4.70 -13.29
C GLU A 77 5.37 -5.79 -12.73
N LEU A 78 6.36 -6.25 -13.52
CA LEU A 78 7.31 -7.28 -13.09
C LEU A 78 8.25 -6.75 -12.01
N PHE A 79 8.74 -5.51 -12.16
CA PHE A 79 9.56 -4.86 -11.13
C PHE A 79 8.78 -4.61 -9.85
N LEU A 80 7.50 -4.25 -9.96
CA LEU A 80 6.64 -4.08 -8.78
C LEU A 80 6.42 -5.43 -8.07
N LYS A 81 6.21 -6.52 -8.83
CA LYS A 81 6.08 -7.88 -8.30
C LYS A 81 7.34 -8.37 -7.62
N GLU A 82 8.51 -8.06 -8.18
CA GLU A 82 9.80 -8.34 -7.55
C GLU A 82 9.94 -7.57 -6.22
N CYS A 83 9.60 -6.29 -6.19
CA CYS A 83 9.64 -5.49 -4.96
C CYS A 83 8.69 -6.03 -3.89
N GLU A 84 7.47 -6.45 -4.28
CA GLU A 84 6.50 -7.13 -3.41
C GLU A 84 7.09 -8.40 -2.80
N TRP A 85 7.70 -9.25 -3.64
CA TRP A 85 8.35 -10.47 -3.18
C TRP A 85 9.51 -10.19 -2.22
N ARG A 86 10.42 -9.26 -2.56
CA ARG A 86 11.54 -8.88 -1.67
C ARG A 86 11.07 -8.33 -0.32
N PHE A 87 9.99 -7.54 -0.33
CA PHE A 87 9.44 -6.96 0.89
C PHE A 87 8.86 -8.04 1.81
N ASN A 88 8.18 -9.04 1.24
CA ASN A 88 7.59 -10.15 1.98
C ASN A 88 8.58 -11.30 2.27
N THR A 89 9.76 -11.29 1.64
CA THR A 89 10.81 -12.31 1.80
C THR A 89 12.15 -11.63 2.13
N PRO A 90 12.33 -11.07 3.34
CA PRO A 90 13.51 -10.27 3.68
C PRO A 90 14.79 -11.10 3.90
N GLY A 91 14.64 -12.41 4.16
CA GLY A 91 15.78 -13.31 4.36
C GLY A 91 16.50 -13.61 3.05
N VAL A 92 17.79 -13.30 2.98
CA VAL A 92 18.62 -13.57 1.78
C VAL A 92 18.63 -15.05 1.42
N LYS A 93 18.60 -15.95 2.42
CA LYS A 93 18.51 -17.40 2.19
C LYS A 93 17.19 -17.77 1.53
N ASP A 94 16.08 -17.19 1.99
CA ASP A 94 14.74 -17.44 1.47
C ASP A 94 14.57 -16.86 0.06
N GLN A 95 15.32 -15.81 -0.29
CA GLN A 95 15.36 -15.24 -1.64
C GLN A 95 16.10 -16.14 -2.66
N LEU A 96 16.99 -17.02 -2.20
CA LEU A 96 17.79 -17.88 -3.08
C LEU A 96 17.12 -19.23 -3.36
N HIS A 97 16.01 -19.54 -2.68
CA HIS A 97 15.20 -20.72 -2.90
C HIS A 97 14.01 -20.35 -3.80
N ILE A 98 14.26 -20.25 -5.11
CA ILE A 98 13.24 -20.04 -6.15
C ILE A 98 13.06 -21.34 -6.93
#